data_AF-A0A1W9PGZ6-F1
#
_entry.id   AF-A0A1W9PGZ6-F1
#
_cell.length_a   1.000
_cell.length_b   1.000
_cell.length_c   1.000
_cell.angle_alpha   90.00
_cell.angle_beta   90.00
_cell.angle_gamma   90.00
#
_symmetry.space_group_name_H-M   'P 1'
#
loop_
_entity.id
_entity.type
_entity.pdbx_description
1 polymer ?
#
loop_
_entity_poly.entity_id
_entity_poly.type
_entity_poly.pdbx_seq_one_letter_code
_entity_poly.pdbx_strand_id
1 'polypeptide(L)'
;MKFLQIWTVVIFFLLFSGCSAPMLEPVRVETSDKKIDYLTEVKPILDKRCVSCHSCYNSPCQAKFSSFEGVDRGGSKILVYDAVRLKAIDPTRLFIDAQTTKEWRKKDFYTLTQKYDANESYNDSIMMHMLYDKKIHPEVIGLYEPEKDKLVCPRNKKEMSEYIDEKPHHGMPYGFPALKDNEYHTLAQWLQQGAHGPSDADQKRITAPSQTAAKEIGRWETFLNMPDPKHSVTARYLYEHLYLAHCNFTAAPEEFYEIVRSTTPAPESVEVIPSLRPFDDPGVKKFYYRFRKIHSTIVHKTHMVVEFNDTKLQRTKELFIKPVWIEKPHYIDYETKSSANPFVAFFQIPARSRYQFLLDNSHYIVMTFIRGPVCRGQMALNVIHDHFWVMFQDPDYDLSISQPGFLMRQYDNLSMPIETSTQNILETFSDDYRKRYEHYFEAKQKLYNKNYPDGIGLESIWKGNKAEDAPLLTVYRHFDSASVHKGVLGELPRTMWVIDYPQFERIYYSLVAGYDVFGNISHQTNIRRYMDFLRMEGELNFLTYMPKNERLEMFKSWYIGDDWAQDLTQLPISNRAAKVNFSSSHHKGEFIERVVNKHILKSTGIVFDDINYYSEGEIPPQMPTVFQNH
;
A
#
# COMPACT_ATOMS: atom_id res chain seq x y z
N MET A 1 53.63 -4.18 44.50
CA MET A 1 52.99 -3.47 43.37
C MET A 1 52.97 -4.26 42.05
N LYS A 2 54.06 -4.91 41.61
CA LYS A 2 54.07 -5.70 40.36
C LYS A 2 53.15 -6.94 40.36
N PHE A 3 52.91 -7.57 41.51
CA PHE A 3 52.00 -8.72 41.61
C PHE A 3 50.51 -8.33 41.47
N LEU A 4 50.13 -7.14 41.93
CA LEU A 4 48.73 -6.67 41.88
C LEU A 4 48.32 -6.33 40.44
N GLN A 5 49.23 -5.73 39.66
CA GLN A 5 48.99 -5.38 38.24
C GLN A 5 48.76 -6.60 37.34
N ILE A 6 49.44 -7.72 37.61
CA ILE A 6 49.26 -8.95 36.80
C ILE A 6 47.88 -9.56 37.05
N TRP A 7 47.42 -9.56 38.31
CA TRP A 7 46.07 -10.04 38.64
C TRP A 7 44.97 -9.13 38.10
N THR A 8 45.16 -7.81 38.08
CA THR A 8 44.19 -6.89 37.46
C THR A 8 44.08 -7.12 35.96
N VAL A 9 45.19 -7.36 35.25
CA VAL A 9 45.18 -7.64 33.80
C VAL A 9 44.56 -9.01 33.50
N VAL A 10 44.83 -10.05 34.32
CA VAL A 10 44.23 -11.37 34.14
C VAL A 10 42.73 -11.37 34.46
N ILE A 11 42.28 -10.65 35.48
CA ILE A 11 40.86 -10.46 35.78
C ILE A 11 40.17 -9.64 34.68
N PHE A 12 40.84 -8.63 34.11
CA PHE A 12 40.31 -7.91 32.95
C PHE A 12 40.20 -8.81 31.71
N PHE A 13 41.19 -9.68 31.45
CA PHE A 13 41.12 -10.64 30.34
C PHE A 13 40.06 -11.74 30.57
N LEU A 14 39.88 -12.21 31.80
CA LEU A 14 38.84 -13.18 32.16
C LEU A 14 37.41 -12.59 32.14
N LEU A 15 37.27 -11.29 32.41
CA LEU A 15 36.00 -10.55 32.27
C LEU A 15 35.65 -10.24 30.81
N PHE A 16 36.63 -10.27 29.89
CA PHE A 16 36.43 -10.05 28.45
C PHE A 16 36.44 -11.33 27.59
N SER A 17 36.67 -12.51 28.19
CA SER A 17 36.28 -13.78 27.57
C SER A 17 34.77 -13.95 27.64
N GLY A 18 34.04 -13.15 26.86
CA GLY A 18 32.62 -13.36 26.61
C GLY A 18 32.42 -14.78 26.10
N CYS A 19 31.59 -15.57 26.80
CA CYS A 19 31.19 -16.89 26.35
C CYS A 19 30.58 -16.73 24.95
N SER A 20 31.32 -17.17 23.93
CA SER A 20 30.76 -17.30 22.59
C SER A 20 29.80 -18.49 22.62
N ALA A 21 28.57 -18.30 22.11
CA ALA A 21 27.59 -19.38 22.03
C ALA A 21 28.22 -20.61 21.33
N PRO A 22 27.98 -21.83 21.83
CA PRO A 22 28.48 -23.03 21.18
C PRO A 22 27.95 -23.09 19.74
N MET A 23 28.81 -23.45 18.80
CA MET A 23 28.40 -23.54 17.40
C MET A 23 27.34 -24.64 17.25
N LEU A 24 26.23 -24.33 16.59
CA LEU A 24 25.15 -25.30 16.37
C LEU A 24 25.67 -26.52 15.61
N GLU A 25 25.26 -27.71 16.05
CA GLU A 25 25.50 -28.92 15.28
C GLU A 25 24.60 -28.94 14.03
N PRO A 26 25.10 -29.37 12.86
CA PRO A 26 24.28 -29.57 11.67
C PRO A 26 23.06 -30.45 11.99
N VAL A 27 21.91 -30.14 11.39
CA VAL A 27 20.67 -30.89 11.66
C VAL A 27 20.71 -32.20 10.86
N ARG A 28 20.50 -33.32 11.53
CA ARG A 28 20.36 -34.62 10.86
C ARG A 28 19.04 -34.65 10.08
N VAL A 29 19.13 -34.93 8.78
CA VAL A 29 17.98 -35.12 7.90
C VAL A 29 18.03 -36.55 7.38
N GLU A 30 16.94 -37.30 7.55
CA GLU A 30 16.83 -38.63 6.93
C GLU A 30 16.99 -38.45 5.42
N THR A 31 17.75 -39.30 4.74
CA THR A 31 17.92 -39.18 3.29
C THR A 31 16.83 -39.94 2.55
N SER A 32 16.31 -39.35 1.48
CA SER A 32 15.36 -40.02 0.58
C SER A 32 15.71 -39.74 -0.88
N ASP A 33 15.67 -40.80 -1.68
CA ASP A 33 15.86 -40.71 -3.14
C ASP A 33 14.66 -40.09 -3.86
N LYS A 34 13.52 -39.92 -3.17
CA LYS A 34 12.34 -39.27 -3.75
C LYS A 34 12.63 -37.79 -3.95
N LYS A 35 12.78 -37.37 -5.21
CA LYS A 35 12.90 -35.95 -5.58
C LYS A 35 11.65 -35.18 -5.14
N ILE A 36 11.85 -34.08 -4.42
CA ILE A 36 10.78 -33.19 -3.98
C ILE A 36 10.56 -32.09 -5.01
N ASP A 37 9.31 -31.90 -5.44
CA ASP A 37 8.93 -30.86 -6.39
C ASP A 37 8.57 -29.53 -5.69
N TYR A 38 9.18 -28.43 -6.14
CA TYR A 38 8.94 -27.13 -5.52
C TYR A 38 7.48 -26.66 -5.66
N LEU A 39 6.87 -26.80 -6.84
CA LEU A 39 5.55 -26.20 -7.09
C LEU A 39 4.41 -26.99 -6.45
N THR A 40 4.51 -28.33 -6.45
CA THR A 40 3.43 -29.21 -6.00
C THR A 40 3.59 -29.68 -4.56
N GLU A 41 4.81 -29.72 -4.00
CA GLU A 41 5.04 -30.21 -2.63
C GLU A 41 5.52 -29.10 -1.67
N VAL A 42 6.48 -28.26 -2.07
CA VAL A 42 7.09 -27.24 -1.17
C VAL A 42 6.24 -25.98 -1.07
N LYS A 43 5.90 -25.38 -2.21
CA LYS A 43 5.18 -24.12 -2.31
C LYS A 43 3.84 -24.14 -1.54
N PRO A 44 3.01 -25.21 -1.59
CA PRO A 44 1.79 -25.27 -0.79
C PRO A 44 2.03 -25.21 0.72
N ILE A 45 3.18 -25.70 1.21
CA ILE A 45 3.55 -25.62 2.63
C ILE A 45 3.96 -24.17 2.96
N LEU A 46 4.82 -23.57 2.15
CA LEU A 46 5.25 -22.17 2.34
C LEU A 46 4.06 -21.20 2.30
N ASP A 47 3.11 -21.41 1.38
CA ASP A 47 1.90 -20.60 1.25
C ASP A 47 1.04 -20.68 2.52
N LYS A 48 0.85 -21.89 3.07
CA LYS A 48 0.03 -22.11 4.27
C LYS A 48 0.70 -21.65 5.57
N ARG A 49 2.03 -21.72 5.65
CA ARG A 49 2.77 -21.62 6.92
C ARG A 49 3.65 -20.39 7.04
N CYS A 50 4.10 -19.81 5.93
CA CYS A 50 5.16 -18.81 5.95
C CYS A 50 4.78 -17.51 5.22
N VAL A 51 4.00 -17.57 4.15
CA VAL A 51 3.68 -16.41 3.29
C VAL A 51 2.90 -15.31 4.02
N SER A 52 2.13 -15.61 5.06
CA SER A 52 1.44 -14.61 5.89
C SER A 52 2.40 -13.54 6.46
N CYS A 53 3.60 -13.98 6.86
CA CYS A 53 4.69 -13.13 7.35
C CYS A 53 5.69 -12.77 6.23
N HIS A 54 5.93 -13.68 5.29
CA HIS A 54 6.97 -13.59 4.26
C HIS A 54 6.46 -13.20 2.85
N SER A 55 5.61 -12.18 2.76
CA SER A 55 5.00 -11.74 1.49
C SER A 55 5.19 -10.27 1.10
N CYS A 56 5.63 -9.38 1.99
CA CYS A 56 5.79 -7.97 1.64
C CYS A 56 7.08 -7.33 2.22
N TYR A 57 7.18 -6.00 2.24
CA TYR A 57 8.36 -5.29 2.74
C TYR A 57 8.50 -5.38 4.26
N ASN A 58 7.41 -5.76 4.97
CA ASN A 58 7.43 -6.02 6.41
C ASN A 58 7.90 -7.43 6.75
N SER A 59 8.29 -8.22 5.74
CA SER A 59 8.78 -9.57 5.98
C SER A 59 10.11 -9.53 6.73
N PRO A 60 10.25 -10.33 7.82
CA PRO A 60 11.49 -10.39 8.58
C PRO A 60 12.68 -10.69 7.67
N CYS A 61 13.75 -9.90 7.84
CA CYS A 61 14.96 -9.98 7.03
C CYS A 61 14.73 -9.84 5.52
N GLN A 62 13.63 -9.20 5.12
CA GLN A 62 13.14 -9.14 3.75
C GLN A 62 12.96 -10.51 3.07
N ALA A 63 12.93 -11.62 3.81
CA ALA A 63 12.78 -12.95 3.23
C ALA A 63 11.36 -13.11 2.68
N LYS A 64 11.23 -13.38 1.37
CA LYS A 64 9.92 -13.53 0.70
C LYS A 64 9.75 -14.96 0.23
N PHE A 65 8.66 -15.62 0.61
CA PHE A 65 8.43 -17.04 0.30
C PHE A 65 7.22 -17.28 -0.62
N SER A 66 6.65 -16.20 -1.18
CA SER A 66 5.52 -16.27 -2.12
C SER A 66 5.90 -16.79 -3.51
N SER A 67 7.18 -16.95 -3.83
CA SER A 67 7.70 -17.43 -5.11
C SER A 67 9.07 -18.08 -4.93
N PHE A 68 9.52 -18.88 -5.90
CA PHE A 68 10.84 -19.52 -5.82
C PHE A 68 11.95 -18.48 -5.84
N GLU A 69 11.82 -17.46 -6.69
CA GLU A 69 12.78 -16.36 -6.83
C GLU A 69 12.91 -15.56 -5.53
N GLY A 70 11.83 -15.44 -4.75
CA GLY A 70 11.87 -14.85 -3.42
C GLY A 70 12.67 -15.72 -2.43
N VAL A 71 12.49 -17.03 -2.48
CA VAL A 71 13.19 -17.99 -1.62
C VAL A 71 14.68 -18.02 -1.97
N ASP A 72 15.02 -18.07 -3.26
CA ASP A 72 16.39 -18.08 -3.77
C ASP A 72 17.13 -16.75 -3.53
N ARG A 73 16.43 -15.62 -3.66
CA ARG A 73 16.93 -14.31 -3.23
C ARG A 73 17.41 -14.36 -1.77
N GLY A 74 16.69 -15.07 -0.89
CA GLY A 74 17.08 -15.26 0.50
C GLY A 74 16.78 -14.06 1.39
N GLY A 75 17.61 -13.85 2.42
CA GLY A 75 17.44 -12.82 3.44
C GLY A 75 18.42 -11.66 3.30
N SER A 76 18.14 -10.55 3.98
CA SER A 76 18.99 -9.37 4.07
C SER A 76 18.89 -8.76 5.48
N LYS A 77 19.98 -8.13 5.92
CA LYS A 77 20.02 -7.32 7.15
C LYS A 77 19.51 -5.89 6.93
N ILE A 78 19.24 -5.50 5.70
CA ILE A 78 18.74 -4.16 5.36
C ILE A 78 17.33 -4.01 5.95
N LEU A 79 17.16 -3.04 6.84
CA LEU A 79 15.84 -2.65 7.35
C LEU A 79 15.16 -1.78 6.31
N VAL A 80 13.98 -2.17 5.81
CA VAL A 80 13.21 -1.37 4.84
C VAL A 80 12.46 -0.24 5.56
N TYR A 81 11.67 -0.60 6.59
CA TYR A 81 11.04 0.39 7.46
C TYR A 81 12.02 0.88 8.51
N ASP A 82 12.66 1.99 8.21
CA ASP A 82 13.53 2.70 9.14
C ASP A 82 13.13 4.17 9.13
N ALA A 83 12.30 4.54 10.11
CA ALA A 83 11.78 5.90 10.25
C ALA A 83 12.86 6.91 10.67
N VAL A 84 14.06 6.46 11.08
CA VAL A 84 15.16 7.32 11.55
C VAL A 84 16.31 7.42 10.54
N ARG A 85 16.16 6.83 9.35
CA ARG A 85 17.22 6.79 8.34
C ARG A 85 17.51 8.17 7.76
N LEU A 86 18.78 8.61 7.80
CA LEU A 86 19.18 9.92 7.29
C LEU A 86 19.30 10.01 5.76
N LYS A 87 19.58 8.89 5.08
CA LYS A 87 19.76 8.81 3.63
C LYS A 87 18.87 7.73 3.04
N ALA A 88 18.35 7.94 1.84
CA ALA A 88 17.64 6.89 1.12
C ALA A 88 18.58 5.71 0.81
N ILE A 89 18.01 4.53 0.62
CA ILE A 89 18.74 3.30 0.24
C ILE A 89 18.28 2.83 -1.13
N ASP A 90 19.09 1.97 -1.76
CA ASP A 90 18.70 1.35 -3.01
C ASP A 90 17.49 0.43 -2.81
N PRO A 91 16.50 0.46 -3.71
CA PRO A 91 15.33 -0.40 -3.61
C PRO A 91 15.70 -1.88 -3.84
N THR A 92 14.92 -2.75 -3.19
CA THR A 92 15.10 -4.21 -3.14
C THR A 92 13.81 -4.97 -3.48
N ARG A 93 13.02 -4.43 -4.41
CA ARG A 93 11.74 -4.97 -4.87
C ARG A 93 11.98 -6.21 -5.71
N LEU A 94 11.42 -7.33 -5.26
CA LEU A 94 11.51 -8.62 -5.96
C LEU A 94 10.95 -8.49 -7.38
N PHE A 95 11.61 -9.13 -8.36
CA PHE A 95 11.30 -9.06 -9.80
C PHE A 95 11.54 -7.71 -10.48
N ILE A 96 12.04 -6.69 -9.78
CA ILE A 96 12.25 -5.36 -10.34
C ILE A 96 13.73 -4.98 -10.23
N ASP A 97 14.26 -4.90 -9.01
CA ASP A 97 15.58 -4.30 -8.77
C ASP A 97 16.76 -5.27 -8.99
N ALA A 98 16.47 -6.56 -9.16
CA ALA A 98 17.39 -7.60 -9.59
C ALA A 98 16.61 -8.83 -10.09
N GLN A 99 17.17 -9.55 -11.06
CA GLN A 99 16.54 -10.68 -11.75
C GLN A 99 17.23 -12.02 -11.46
N THR A 100 18.49 -12.00 -10.98
CA THR A 100 19.26 -13.22 -10.71
C THR A 100 19.78 -13.31 -9.28
N THR A 101 20.02 -14.52 -8.79
CA THR A 101 20.65 -14.78 -7.48
C THR A 101 21.94 -13.98 -7.32
N LYS A 102 22.78 -13.94 -8.37
CA LYS A 102 24.07 -13.23 -8.37
C LYS A 102 23.91 -11.73 -8.18
N GLU A 103 22.90 -11.12 -8.80
CA GLU A 103 22.59 -9.71 -8.62
C GLU A 103 22.09 -9.43 -7.20
N TRP A 104 21.26 -10.31 -6.63
CA TRP A 104 20.83 -10.20 -5.24
C TRP A 104 22.00 -10.32 -4.25
N ARG A 105 22.98 -11.22 -4.48
CA ARG A 105 24.21 -11.29 -3.66
C ARG A 105 25.02 -9.99 -3.69
N LYS A 106 25.01 -9.25 -4.80
CA LYS A 106 25.65 -7.92 -4.87
C LYS A 106 24.91 -6.84 -4.08
N LYS A 107 23.62 -7.05 -3.78
CA LYS A 107 22.78 -6.19 -2.93
C LYS A 107 22.73 -6.67 -1.47
N ASP A 108 23.77 -7.38 -1.02
CA ASP A 108 23.93 -7.91 0.35
C ASP A 108 22.84 -8.90 0.81
N PHE A 109 22.11 -9.51 -0.12
CA PHE A 109 21.27 -10.65 0.21
C PHE A 109 22.11 -11.92 0.36
N TYR A 110 21.74 -12.79 1.29
CA TYR A 110 22.38 -14.07 1.51
C TYR A 110 21.35 -15.20 1.49
N THR A 111 21.83 -16.39 1.12
CA THR A 111 21.00 -17.59 1.03
C THR A 111 20.47 -18.01 2.40
N LEU A 112 19.24 -18.51 2.43
CA LEU A 112 18.63 -19.13 3.61
C LEU A 112 18.58 -20.67 3.49
N THR A 113 18.84 -21.20 2.29
CA THR A 113 18.59 -22.60 1.93
C THR A 113 19.86 -23.39 1.63
N GLN A 114 20.99 -22.71 1.39
CA GLN A 114 22.26 -23.37 1.08
C GLN A 114 22.79 -24.12 2.29
N LYS A 115 23.12 -25.39 2.10
CA LYS A 115 23.94 -26.18 3.02
C LYS A 115 25.43 -25.96 2.69
N TYR A 116 26.25 -25.86 3.71
CA TYR A 116 27.71 -25.77 3.61
C TYR A 116 28.39 -27.06 4.08
N ASP A 117 27.71 -27.87 4.89
CA ASP A 117 28.17 -29.22 5.21
C ASP A 117 28.12 -30.12 3.96
N ALA A 118 29.22 -30.82 3.71
CA ALA A 118 29.33 -31.75 2.59
C ALA A 118 28.66 -33.11 2.88
N ASN A 119 28.27 -33.37 4.12
CA ASN A 119 27.64 -34.63 4.53
C ASN A 119 26.21 -34.74 4.01
N GLU A 120 25.92 -35.84 3.31
CA GLU A 120 24.60 -36.10 2.73
C GLU A 120 23.49 -36.35 3.76
N SER A 121 23.83 -36.63 5.02
CA SER A 121 22.85 -36.86 6.09
C SER A 121 22.59 -35.64 6.98
N TYR A 122 23.27 -34.52 6.73
CA TYR A 122 23.16 -33.33 7.56
C TYR A 122 22.91 -32.08 6.72
N ASN A 123 22.26 -31.10 7.34
CA ASN A 123 21.96 -29.81 6.74
C ASN A 123 22.15 -28.69 7.77
N ASP A 124 22.94 -27.69 7.41
CA ASP A 124 23.28 -26.53 8.23
C ASP A 124 22.77 -25.20 7.63
N SER A 125 21.80 -25.27 6.73
CA SER A 125 21.13 -24.07 6.21
C SER A 125 20.35 -23.35 7.31
N ILE A 126 20.23 -22.02 7.19
CA ILE A 126 19.51 -21.19 8.15
C ILE A 126 18.04 -21.64 8.26
N MET A 127 17.40 -21.93 7.14
CA MET A 127 16.03 -22.41 7.11
C MET A 127 15.91 -23.75 7.84
N MET A 128 16.85 -24.69 7.65
CA MET A 128 16.81 -25.96 8.36
C MET A 128 16.92 -25.78 9.86
N HIS A 129 17.86 -24.95 10.34
CA HIS A 129 18.00 -24.67 11.76
C HIS A 129 16.73 -24.06 12.37
N MET A 130 16.09 -23.10 11.68
CA MET A 130 14.84 -22.50 12.14
C MET A 130 13.68 -23.50 12.21
N LEU A 131 13.55 -24.39 11.22
CA LEU A 131 12.52 -25.43 11.20
C LEU A 131 12.77 -26.49 12.28
N TYR A 132 14.02 -26.89 12.47
CA TYR A 132 14.41 -27.88 13.47
C TYR A 132 14.22 -27.34 14.90
N ASP A 133 14.64 -26.10 15.16
CA ASP A 133 14.44 -25.46 16.46
C ASP A 133 12.96 -25.50 16.85
N LYS A 134 12.05 -25.13 15.94
CA LYS A 134 10.62 -25.18 16.23
C LYS A 134 10.08 -26.59 16.45
N LYS A 135 10.69 -27.60 15.81
CA LYS A 135 10.31 -29.00 15.99
C LYS A 135 10.69 -29.51 17.38
N ILE A 136 11.88 -29.17 17.88
CA ILE A 136 12.36 -29.61 19.20
C ILE A 136 11.85 -28.73 20.35
N HIS A 137 11.45 -27.50 20.04
CA HIS A 137 10.87 -26.52 20.96
C HIS A 137 9.46 -26.09 20.49
N PRO A 138 8.47 -27.00 20.46
CA PRO A 138 7.17 -26.74 19.85
C PRO A 138 6.31 -25.75 20.63
N GLU A 139 6.61 -25.53 21.91
CA GLU A 139 5.85 -24.64 22.77
C GLU A 139 5.84 -23.20 22.22
N VAL A 140 4.75 -22.49 22.45
CA VAL A 140 4.62 -21.05 22.15
C VAL A 140 4.70 -20.33 23.49
N ILE A 141 5.93 -20.09 23.96
CA ILE A 141 6.21 -19.44 25.24
C ILE A 141 6.60 -17.98 24.97
N GLY A 142 5.95 -17.04 25.65
CA GLY A 142 6.22 -15.61 25.53
C GLY A 142 5.25 -14.85 24.63
N LEU A 143 5.54 -13.57 24.42
CA LEU A 143 4.82 -12.71 23.48
C LEU A 143 5.57 -12.74 22.14
N TYR A 144 4.83 -12.98 21.06
CA TYR A 144 5.37 -13.03 19.70
C TYR A 144 4.87 -11.81 18.96
N GLU A 145 5.75 -10.85 18.70
CA GLU A 145 5.40 -9.61 18.01
C GLU A 145 6.40 -9.38 16.87
N PRO A 146 6.24 -10.07 15.72
CA PRO A 146 7.21 -10.05 14.60
C PRO A 146 7.61 -8.64 14.11
N GLU A 147 6.79 -7.63 14.43
CA GLU A 147 6.92 -6.25 14.00
C GLU A 147 7.58 -5.35 15.06
N LYS A 148 7.49 -5.71 16.35
CA LYS A 148 8.15 -4.97 17.45
C LYS A 148 9.40 -5.67 17.95
N ASP A 149 9.52 -6.96 17.70
CA ASP A 149 10.70 -7.72 18.03
C ASP A 149 11.91 -7.16 17.27
N LYS A 150 13.02 -7.04 18.00
CA LYS A 150 14.29 -6.63 17.40
C LYS A 150 14.63 -7.64 16.30
N LEU A 151 14.57 -7.19 15.05
CA LEU A 151 14.90 -8.01 13.90
C LEU A 151 16.37 -8.45 13.98
N VAL A 152 16.58 -9.74 14.26
CA VAL A 152 17.89 -10.39 14.17
C VAL A 152 17.87 -11.28 12.96
N CYS A 153 18.74 -10.96 12.00
CA CYS A 153 18.78 -11.60 10.70
C CYS A 153 20.10 -12.36 10.56
N PRO A 154 20.17 -13.59 11.10
CA PRO A 154 21.40 -14.39 11.02
C PRO A 154 21.73 -14.65 9.55
N ARG A 155 22.99 -14.45 9.16
CA ARG A 155 23.45 -14.67 7.78
C ARG A 155 24.28 -15.93 7.56
N ASN A 156 24.68 -16.58 8.64
CA ASN A 156 25.51 -17.77 8.63
C ASN A 156 25.32 -18.58 9.92
N LYS A 157 25.94 -19.75 9.96
CA LYS A 157 25.89 -20.69 11.09
C LYS A 157 26.29 -20.06 12.43
N LYS A 158 27.31 -19.20 12.45
CA LYS A 158 27.76 -18.54 13.69
C LYS A 158 26.66 -17.64 14.25
N GLU A 159 26.15 -16.71 13.44
CA GLU A 159 25.08 -15.80 13.86
C GLU A 159 23.78 -16.54 14.16
N MET A 160 23.52 -17.66 13.48
CA MET A 160 22.40 -18.53 13.77
C MET A 160 22.52 -19.19 15.16
N SER A 161 23.74 -19.54 15.56
CA SER A 161 24.02 -20.10 16.89
C SER A 161 23.77 -19.07 17.99
N GLU A 162 24.25 -17.84 17.78
CA GLU A 162 23.98 -16.70 18.67
C GLU A 162 22.47 -16.42 18.77
N TYR A 163 21.75 -16.45 17.64
CA TYR A 163 20.31 -16.22 17.62
C TYR A 163 19.51 -17.25 18.43
N ILE A 164 19.76 -18.55 18.24
CA ILE A 164 19.03 -19.60 18.97
C ILE A 164 19.34 -19.56 20.47
N ASP A 165 20.60 -19.26 20.84
CA ASP A 165 21.01 -19.14 22.25
C ASP A 165 20.33 -17.95 22.94
N GLU A 166 20.27 -16.78 22.29
CA GLU A 166 19.61 -15.58 22.82
C GLU A 166 18.07 -15.68 22.80
N LYS A 167 17.51 -16.45 21.86
CA LYS A 167 16.07 -16.52 21.56
C LYS A 167 15.59 -17.98 21.46
N PRO A 168 15.58 -18.73 22.57
CA PRO A 168 15.02 -20.08 22.58
C PRO A 168 13.52 -20.04 22.25
N HIS A 169 12.98 -21.09 21.61
CA HIS A 169 11.60 -21.19 21.13
C HIS A 169 11.20 -20.24 19.99
N HIS A 170 12.14 -19.49 19.40
CA HIS A 170 11.89 -18.56 18.29
C HIS A 170 12.07 -19.20 16.89
N GLY A 171 12.12 -20.53 16.79
CA GLY A 171 12.08 -21.26 15.53
C GLY A 171 10.82 -20.97 14.70
N MET A 172 10.84 -21.42 13.44
CA MET A 172 9.78 -21.17 12.46
C MET A 172 8.87 -22.40 12.28
N PRO A 173 7.54 -22.25 12.20
CA PRO A 173 6.80 -20.99 12.11
C PRO A 173 6.71 -20.21 13.44
N TYR A 174 7.13 -18.94 13.39
CA TYR A 174 7.28 -18.08 14.57
C TYR A 174 5.95 -17.75 15.24
N GLY A 175 5.79 -18.08 16.52
CA GLY A 175 4.56 -17.83 17.29
C GLY A 175 3.38 -18.75 16.94
N PHE A 176 3.63 -19.80 16.14
CA PHE A 176 2.62 -20.81 15.76
C PHE A 176 3.06 -22.20 16.22
N PRO A 177 2.18 -23.22 16.16
CA PRO A 177 2.60 -24.61 16.36
C PRO A 177 3.65 -25.06 15.34
N ALA A 178 4.42 -26.08 15.70
CA ALA A 178 5.34 -26.74 14.78
C ALA A 178 4.62 -27.27 13.53
N LEU A 179 5.38 -27.43 12.44
CA LEU A 179 4.87 -28.06 11.22
C LEU A 179 4.44 -29.50 11.51
N LYS A 180 3.45 -29.98 10.76
CA LYS A 180 3.13 -31.41 10.77
C LYS A 180 4.36 -32.19 10.32
N ASP A 181 4.52 -33.42 10.80
CA ASP A 181 5.70 -34.23 10.47
C ASP A 181 5.92 -34.34 8.96
N ASN A 182 4.88 -34.62 8.18
CA ASN A 182 5.01 -34.70 6.72
C ASN A 182 5.43 -33.37 6.07
N GLU A 183 4.92 -32.24 6.56
CA GLU A 183 5.30 -30.90 6.10
C GLU A 183 6.79 -30.62 6.42
N TYR A 184 7.21 -30.93 7.66
CA TYR A 184 8.61 -30.81 8.08
C TYR A 184 9.55 -31.67 7.23
N HIS A 185 9.23 -32.97 7.05
CA HIS A 185 10.08 -33.87 6.28
C HIS A 185 10.16 -33.44 4.81
N THR A 186 9.06 -32.96 4.21
CA THR A 186 9.06 -32.45 2.83
C THR A 186 10.03 -31.27 2.67
N LEU A 187 9.97 -30.29 3.58
CA LEU A 187 10.89 -29.14 3.54
C LEU A 187 12.34 -29.54 3.84
N ALA A 188 12.57 -30.42 4.82
CA ALA A 188 13.89 -30.90 5.18
C ALA A 188 14.55 -31.67 4.01
N GLN A 189 13.81 -32.56 3.35
CA GLN A 189 14.29 -33.27 2.16
C GLN A 189 14.58 -32.33 1.01
N TRP A 190 13.69 -31.37 0.74
CA TRP A 190 13.90 -30.38 -0.31
C TRP A 190 15.16 -29.54 -0.07
N LEU A 191 15.39 -29.08 1.17
CA LEU A 191 16.63 -28.41 1.56
C LEU A 191 17.85 -29.33 1.42
N GLN A 192 17.72 -30.62 1.76
CA GLN A 192 18.80 -31.60 1.63
C GLN A 192 19.20 -31.86 0.17
N GLN A 193 18.20 -31.84 -0.72
CA GLN A 193 18.34 -31.95 -2.16
C GLN A 193 18.79 -30.64 -2.83
N GLY A 194 19.22 -29.63 -2.06
CA GLY A 194 19.77 -28.38 -2.60
C GLY A 194 18.74 -27.30 -2.90
N ALA A 195 17.50 -27.45 -2.42
CA ALA A 195 16.43 -26.46 -2.53
C ALA A 195 16.13 -26.04 -3.97
N HIS A 196 16.14 -26.99 -4.90
CA HIS A 196 15.91 -26.72 -6.32
C HIS A 196 14.51 -26.13 -6.58
N GLY A 197 14.46 -25.20 -7.52
CA GLY A 197 13.23 -24.56 -7.99
C GLY A 197 12.49 -25.37 -9.06
N PRO A 198 11.43 -24.79 -9.64
CA PRO A 198 10.73 -25.38 -10.78
C PRO A 198 11.67 -25.58 -11.97
N SER A 199 11.32 -26.54 -12.83
CA SER A 199 11.98 -26.69 -14.13
C SER A 199 11.78 -25.44 -15.00
N ASP A 200 12.65 -25.19 -15.99
CA ASP A 200 12.47 -24.07 -16.93
C ASP A 200 11.11 -24.12 -17.65
N ALA A 201 10.62 -25.33 -17.95
CA ALA A 201 9.31 -25.54 -18.56
C ALA A 201 8.17 -25.14 -17.62
N ASP A 202 8.26 -25.52 -16.34
CA ASP A 202 7.29 -25.13 -15.32
C ASP A 202 7.33 -23.64 -15.01
N GLN A 203 8.52 -23.06 -14.93
CA GLN A 203 8.70 -21.63 -14.73
C GLN A 203 8.06 -20.85 -15.88
N LYS A 204 8.28 -21.28 -17.13
CA LYS A 204 7.62 -20.70 -18.29
C LYS A 204 6.11 -20.85 -18.24
N ARG A 205 5.60 -22.00 -17.77
CA ARG A 205 4.16 -22.27 -17.63
C ARG A 205 3.47 -21.35 -16.63
N ILE A 206 4.09 -21.08 -15.47
CA ILE A 206 3.48 -20.22 -14.44
C ILE A 206 3.60 -18.72 -14.76
N THR A 207 4.60 -18.33 -15.55
CA THR A 207 4.84 -16.92 -15.94
C THR A 207 4.15 -16.52 -17.25
N ALA A 208 3.85 -17.48 -18.13
CA ALA A 208 3.14 -17.19 -19.38
C ALA A 208 1.63 -16.95 -19.14
N PRO A 209 1.02 -15.99 -19.86
CA PRO A 209 -0.43 -15.83 -19.87
C PRO A 209 -1.10 -17.03 -20.56
N SER A 210 -2.34 -17.36 -20.16
CA SER A 210 -3.17 -18.25 -20.98
C SER A 210 -3.45 -17.64 -22.36
N GLN A 211 -3.88 -18.48 -23.30
CA GLN A 211 -4.25 -18.03 -24.65
C GLN A 211 -5.39 -17.00 -24.63
N THR A 212 -6.34 -17.13 -23.68
CA THR A 212 -7.44 -16.17 -23.51
C THR A 212 -6.93 -14.85 -22.98
N ALA A 213 -6.13 -14.85 -21.91
CA ALA A 213 -5.54 -13.63 -21.36
C ALA A 213 -4.62 -12.93 -22.38
N ALA A 214 -3.83 -13.68 -23.15
CA ALA A 214 -2.93 -13.14 -24.17
C ALA A 214 -3.67 -12.31 -25.24
N LYS A 215 -4.90 -12.69 -25.61
CA LYS A 215 -5.74 -11.91 -26.53
C LYS A 215 -6.14 -10.56 -25.92
N GLU A 216 -6.56 -10.56 -24.67
CA GLU A 216 -6.94 -9.33 -23.96
C GLU A 216 -5.74 -8.43 -23.71
N ILE A 217 -4.59 -8.98 -23.29
CA ILE A 217 -3.32 -8.27 -23.16
C ILE A 217 -2.96 -7.59 -24.48
N GLY A 218 -3.02 -8.30 -25.60
CA GLY A 218 -2.70 -7.71 -26.91
C GLY A 218 -3.57 -6.50 -27.27
N ARG A 219 -4.86 -6.53 -26.91
CA ARG A 219 -5.79 -5.41 -27.15
C ARG A 219 -5.45 -4.20 -26.28
N TRP A 220 -5.18 -4.41 -25.00
CA TRP A 220 -4.83 -3.34 -24.07
C TRP A 220 -3.43 -2.78 -24.34
N GLU A 221 -2.43 -3.61 -24.60
CA GLU A 221 -1.09 -3.15 -24.98
C GLU A 221 -1.11 -2.38 -26.30
N THR A 222 -1.95 -2.76 -27.27
CA THR A 222 -2.13 -1.97 -28.50
C THR A 222 -2.68 -0.58 -28.19
N PHE A 223 -3.64 -0.46 -27.28
CA PHE A 223 -4.20 0.82 -26.86
C PHE A 223 -3.19 1.68 -26.09
N LEU A 224 -2.49 1.09 -25.12
CA LEU A 224 -1.53 1.80 -24.26
C LEU A 224 -0.26 2.24 -25.01
N ASN A 225 0.07 1.58 -26.12
CA ASN A 225 1.29 1.87 -26.89
C ASN A 225 1.00 2.54 -28.25
N MET A 226 -0.18 3.14 -28.44
CA MET A 226 -0.43 3.94 -29.64
C MET A 226 0.50 5.16 -29.66
N PRO A 227 1.13 5.47 -30.80
CA PRO A 227 2.23 6.44 -30.84
C PRO A 227 1.78 7.90 -30.78
N ASP A 228 0.49 8.22 -30.95
CA ASP A 228 0.05 9.61 -30.93
C ASP A 228 0.08 10.19 -29.50
N PRO A 229 0.26 11.52 -29.37
CA PRO A 229 0.38 12.15 -28.06
C PRO A 229 -0.81 11.90 -27.14
N LYS A 230 -2.03 11.85 -27.67
CA LYS A 230 -3.24 11.71 -26.86
C LYS A 230 -3.28 10.36 -26.16
N HIS A 231 -2.99 9.29 -26.88
CA HIS A 231 -2.89 7.95 -26.30
C HIS A 231 -1.66 7.81 -25.40
N SER A 232 -0.51 8.38 -25.78
CA SER A 232 0.71 8.33 -24.95
C SER A 232 0.50 8.97 -23.57
N VAL A 233 -0.10 10.16 -23.53
CA VAL A 233 -0.45 10.87 -22.28
C VAL A 233 -1.48 10.09 -21.47
N THR A 234 -2.48 9.52 -22.15
CA THR A 234 -3.50 8.66 -21.50
C THR A 234 -2.86 7.42 -20.87
N ALA A 235 -1.96 6.73 -21.60
CA ALA A 235 -1.29 5.53 -21.11
C ALA A 235 -0.42 5.82 -19.90
N ARG A 236 0.30 6.97 -19.91
CA ARG A 236 1.04 7.44 -18.74
C ARG A 236 0.12 7.68 -17.54
N TYR A 237 -1.00 8.39 -17.73
CA TYR A 237 -1.98 8.62 -16.65
C TYR A 237 -2.51 7.32 -16.06
N LEU A 238 -2.90 6.36 -16.90
CA LEU A 238 -3.40 5.06 -16.47
C LEU A 238 -2.33 4.25 -15.74
N TYR A 239 -1.10 4.21 -16.26
CA TYR A 239 0.01 3.52 -15.60
C TYR A 239 0.29 4.12 -14.22
N GLU A 240 0.42 5.44 -14.12
CA GLU A 240 0.68 6.11 -12.84
C GLU A 240 -0.41 5.86 -11.80
N HIS A 241 -1.66 5.67 -12.23
CA HIS A 241 -2.78 5.40 -11.33
C HIS A 241 -3.07 3.91 -11.08
N LEU A 242 -2.52 3.00 -11.88
CA LEU A 242 -2.82 1.56 -11.82
C LEU A 242 -1.58 0.69 -11.58
N TYR A 243 -0.40 1.26 -11.35
CA TYR A 243 0.85 0.49 -11.23
C TYR A 243 0.87 -0.50 -10.04
N LEU A 244 0.04 -0.28 -9.00
CA LEU A 244 -0.14 -1.25 -7.90
C LEU A 244 -1.34 -2.19 -8.11
N ALA A 245 -2.10 -2.04 -9.18
CA ALA A 245 -3.27 -2.87 -9.43
C ALA A 245 -2.87 -4.30 -9.79
N HIS A 246 -3.56 -5.26 -9.19
CA HIS A 246 -3.68 -6.60 -9.74
C HIS A 246 -4.75 -6.55 -10.84
N CYS A 247 -4.31 -6.38 -12.07
CA CYS A 247 -5.16 -6.33 -13.25
C CYS A 247 -5.73 -7.72 -13.53
N ASN A 248 -7.05 -7.86 -13.51
CA ASN A 248 -7.73 -9.11 -13.81
C ASN A 248 -8.52 -8.97 -15.11
N PHE A 249 -8.25 -9.82 -16.09
CA PHE A 249 -9.08 -9.87 -17.30
C PHE A 249 -10.27 -10.77 -17.03
N THR A 250 -11.49 -10.28 -17.17
CA THR A 250 -12.70 -11.06 -16.84
C THR A 250 -12.84 -12.33 -17.70
N ALA A 251 -12.18 -12.37 -18.86
CA ALA A 251 -12.10 -13.55 -19.73
C ALA A 251 -11.14 -14.64 -19.20
N ALA A 252 -10.26 -14.31 -18.26
CA ALA A 252 -9.30 -15.20 -17.61
C ALA A 252 -9.24 -14.90 -16.09
N PRO A 253 -10.32 -15.18 -15.33
CA PRO A 253 -10.52 -14.68 -13.97
C PRO A 253 -9.52 -15.22 -12.94
N GLU A 254 -8.90 -16.35 -13.21
CA GLU A 254 -7.89 -16.98 -12.33
C GLU A 254 -6.48 -16.38 -12.47
N GLU A 255 -6.29 -15.43 -13.39
CA GLU A 255 -5.00 -14.83 -13.70
C GLU A 255 -4.97 -13.35 -13.36
N PHE A 256 -3.85 -12.89 -12.80
CA PHE A 256 -3.63 -11.51 -12.43
C PHE A 256 -2.33 -11.00 -13.03
N TYR A 257 -2.34 -9.72 -13.34
CA TYR A 257 -1.26 -9.05 -14.04
C TYR A 257 -0.92 -7.72 -13.37
N GLU A 258 0.28 -7.23 -13.61
CA GLU A 258 0.69 -5.87 -13.28
C GLU A 258 1.09 -5.14 -14.56
N ILE A 259 0.85 -3.82 -14.60
CA ILE A 259 1.30 -2.98 -15.71
C ILE A 259 2.73 -2.53 -15.40
N VAL A 260 3.65 -2.79 -16.32
CA VAL A 260 5.06 -2.40 -16.20
C VAL A 260 5.51 -1.62 -17.43
N ARG A 261 6.54 -0.79 -17.26
CA ARG A 261 7.28 -0.24 -18.39
C ARG A 261 8.36 -1.22 -18.80
N SER A 262 8.52 -1.44 -20.10
CA SER A 262 9.47 -2.40 -20.64
C SER A 262 10.29 -1.85 -21.81
N THR A 263 11.55 -2.27 -21.92
CA THR A 263 12.43 -1.99 -23.07
C THR A 263 12.01 -2.74 -24.33
N THR A 264 11.24 -3.83 -24.20
CA THR A 264 10.86 -4.74 -25.30
C THR A 264 9.35 -4.69 -25.60
N PRO A 265 8.95 -4.73 -26.89
CA PRO A 265 7.54 -4.81 -27.31
C PRO A 265 7.03 -6.25 -27.30
N ALA A 266 5.70 -6.45 -27.40
CA ALA A 266 5.16 -7.78 -27.70
C ALA A 266 5.57 -8.21 -29.13
N PRO A 267 5.89 -9.49 -29.38
CA PRO A 267 5.75 -10.66 -28.51
C PRO A 267 6.99 -11.00 -27.67
N GLU A 268 8.01 -10.14 -27.63
CA GLU A 268 9.22 -10.37 -26.84
C GLU A 268 8.91 -10.42 -25.33
N SER A 269 9.76 -11.14 -24.59
CA SER A 269 9.68 -11.24 -23.14
C SER A 269 9.79 -9.86 -22.50
N VAL A 270 8.97 -9.61 -21.49
CA VAL A 270 8.95 -8.33 -20.77
C VAL A 270 10.27 -8.12 -20.04
N GLU A 271 11.01 -7.10 -20.43
CA GLU A 271 12.19 -6.59 -19.73
C GLU A 271 11.82 -5.34 -18.96
N VAL A 272 11.66 -5.44 -17.63
CA VAL A 272 11.12 -4.35 -16.80
C VAL A 272 12.12 -3.21 -16.62
N ILE A 273 11.64 -1.98 -16.76
CA ILE A 273 12.37 -0.75 -16.40
C ILE A 273 12.14 -0.47 -14.91
N PRO A 274 13.17 -0.53 -14.05
CA PRO A 274 13.01 -0.51 -12.60
C PRO A 274 12.97 0.90 -12.01
N SER A 275 12.16 1.80 -12.58
CA SER A 275 11.94 3.13 -12.02
C SER A 275 11.45 3.07 -10.57
N LEU A 276 11.91 3.99 -9.72
CA LEU A 276 11.51 4.03 -8.31
C LEU A 276 10.01 4.38 -8.18
N ARG A 277 9.60 5.51 -8.77
CA ARG A 277 8.22 5.98 -8.84
C ARG A 277 7.68 5.83 -10.27
N PRO A 278 6.37 5.62 -10.48
CA PRO A 278 5.79 5.43 -11.81
C PRO A 278 5.93 6.67 -12.70
N PHE A 279 6.06 7.86 -12.10
CA PHE A 279 6.27 9.12 -12.82
C PHE A 279 7.74 9.48 -13.04
N ASP A 280 8.71 8.70 -12.52
CA ASP A 280 10.13 8.96 -12.77
C ASP A 280 10.50 8.68 -14.24
N ASP A 281 11.53 9.38 -14.73
CA ASP A 281 12.10 9.14 -16.05
C ASP A 281 12.49 7.66 -16.22
N PRO A 282 12.00 6.97 -17.27
CA PRO A 282 12.36 5.58 -17.53
C PRO A 282 13.84 5.38 -17.92
N GLY A 283 14.60 6.45 -18.17
CA GLY A 283 16.02 6.42 -18.53
C GLY A 283 16.29 5.92 -19.95
N VAL A 284 15.24 5.68 -20.74
CA VAL A 284 15.30 5.19 -22.11
C VAL A 284 14.39 5.99 -23.02
N LYS A 285 14.83 6.22 -24.27
CA LYS A 285 14.06 7.03 -25.24
C LYS A 285 12.77 6.36 -25.70
N LYS A 286 12.74 5.02 -25.75
CA LYS A 286 11.58 4.24 -26.18
C LYS A 286 11.37 3.09 -25.21
N PHE A 287 10.13 2.94 -24.76
CA PHE A 287 9.67 1.87 -23.90
C PHE A 287 8.20 1.55 -24.24
N TYR A 288 7.67 0.50 -23.64
CA TYR A 288 6.31 0.02 -23.85
C TYR A 288 5.63 -0.25 -22.51
N TYR A 289 4.34 0.03 -22.41
CA TYR A 289 3.49 -0.45 -21.32
C TYR A 289 3.10 -1.90 -21.62
N ARG A 290 3.48 -2.83 -20.74
CA ARG A 290 3.28 -4.27 -20.90
C ARG A 290 2.57 -4.85 -19.67
N PHE A 291 1.85 -5.95 -19.85
CA PHE A 291 1.29 -6.72 -18.74
C PHE A 291 2.23 -7.88 -18.39
N ARG A 292 2.67 -7.93 -17.13
CA ARG A 292 3.43 -9.07 -16.58
C ARG A 292 2.53 -9.89 -15.68
N LYS A 293 2.51 -11.21 -15.88
CA LYS A 293 1.70 -12.11 -15.04
C LYS A 293 2.28 -12.15 -13.62
N ILE A 294 1.40 -12.08 -12.63
CA ILE A 294 1.75 -12.28 -11.23
C ILE A 294 1.72 -13.80 -10.97
N HIS A 295 2.90 -14.40 -10.83
CA HIS A 295 3.04 -15.84 -10.52
C HIS A 295 3.38 -16.11 -9.05
N SER A 296 3.72 -15.08 -8.28
CA SER A 296 3.84 -15.18 -6.82
C SER A 296 2.47 -15.39 -6.16
N THR A 297 2.45 -16.03 -4.99
CA THR A 297 1.24 -16.17 -4.16
C THR A 297 0.61 -14.82 -3.92
N ILE A 298 -0.67 -14.71 -4.30
CA ILE A 298 -1.47 -13.52 -4.03
C ILE A 298 -1.78 -13.46 -2.53
N VAL A 299 -1.53 -12.29 -1.93
CA VAL A 299 -1.84 -12.04 -0.53
C VAL A 299 -2.79 -10.86 -0.40
N HIS A 300 -3.72 -10.96 0.55
CA HIS A 300 -4.74 -9.93 0.79
C HIS A 300 -4.14 -8.53 1.03
N LYS A 301 -2.94 -8.44 1.60
CA LYS A 301 -2.23 -7.19 1.91
C LYS A 301 -1.93 -6.34 0.67
N THR A 302 -1.63 -6.95 -0.47
CA THR A 302 -1.27 -6.26 -1.72
C THR A 302 -2.29 -6.45 -2.82
N HIS A 303 -3.28 -7.34 -2.63
CA HIS A 303 -4.25 -7.68 -3.64
C HIS A 303 -5.33 -6.60 -3.78
N MET A 304 -5.07 -5.64 -4.66
CA MET A 304 -5.97 -4.55 -5.02
C MET A 304 -6.37 -4.73 -6.49
N VAL A 305 -7.56 -5.27 -6.73
CA VAL A 305 -7.96 -5.73 -8.06
C VAL A 305 -8.61 -4.60 -8.85
N VAL A 306 -8.23 -4.50 -10.13
CA VAL A 306 -8.96 -3.72 -11.13
C VAL A 306 -9.30 -4.67 -12.27
N GLU A 307 -10.58 -4.72 -12.63
CA GLU A 307 -11.06 -5.56 -13.72
C GLU A 307 -10.89 -4.88 -15.08
N PHE A 308 -10.44 -5.67 -16.05
CA PHE A 308 -10.19 -5.27 -17.43
C PHE A 308 -11.09 -6.09 -18.36
N ASN A 309 -11.84 -5.39 -19.19
CA ASN A 309 -12.71 -5.94 -20.23
C ASN A 309 -13.03 -4.86 -21.27
N ASP A 310 -13.83 -5.21 -22.27
CA ASP A 310 -14.25 -4.33 -23.37
C ASP A 310 -14.96 -3.08 -22.86
N THR A 311 -15.83 -3.23 -21.86
CA THR A 311 -16.55 -2.12 -21.24
C THR A 311 -15.58 -1.14 -20.58
N LYS A 312 -14.57 -1.63 -19.86
CA LYS A 312 -13.53 -0.80 -19.24
C LYS A 312 -12.68 -0.10 -20.30
N LEU A 313 -12.28 -0.78 -21.37
CA LEU A 313 -11.53 -0.16 -22.47
C LEU A 313 -12.34 0.93 -23.17
N GLN A 314 -13.63 0.66 -23.41
CA GLN A 314 -14.55 1.61 -24.03
C GLN A 314 -14.78 2.83 -23.13
N ARG A 315 -14.92 2.62 -21.81
CA ARG A 315 -15.00 3.68 -20.81
C ARG A 315 -13.73 4.52 -20.76
N THR A 316 -12.55 3.91 -20.83
CA THR A 316 -11.27 4.63 -20.94
C THR A 316 -11.24 5.51 -22.18
N LYS A 317 -11.67 5.00 -23.35
CA LYS A 317 -11.76 5.81 -24.57
C LYS A 317 -12.74 6.97 -24.41
N GLU A 318 -13.86 6.77 -23.73
CA GLU A 318 -14.85 7.83 -23.45
C GLU A 318 -14.33 8.93 -22.55
N LEU A 319 -13.53 8.59 -21.54
CA LEU A 319 -12.95 9.57 -20.63
C LEU A 319 -11.76 10.30 -21.26
N PHE A 320 -10.87 9.59 -21.94
CA PHE A 320 -9.57 10.16 -22.30
C PHE A 320 -9.40 10.47 -23.80
N ILE A 321 -10.05 9.71 -24.69
CA ILE A 321 -9.81 9.81 -26.14
C ILE A 321 -10.91 10.59 -26.87
N LYS A 322 -12.19 10.32 -26.58
CA LYS A 322 -13.32 11.00 -27.21
C LYS A 322 -13.41 12.51 -26.89
N PRO A 323 -13.18 12.96 -25.64
CA PRO A 323 -13.37 14.37 -25.31
C PRO A 323 -12.37 15.27 -26.02
N VAL A 324 -12.81 16.47 -26.38
CA VAL A 324 -11.89 17.51 -26.86
C VAL A 324 -11.04 17.99 -25.69
N TRP A 325 -9.72 18.00 -25.88
CA TRP A 325 -8.78 18.52 -24.90
C TRP A 325 -8.65 20.02 -25.07
N ILE A 326 -8.48 20.75 -23.96
CA ILE A 326 -8.37 22.23 -23.97
C ILE A 326 -7.14 22.64 -24.80
N GLU A 327 -6.06 21.89 -24.66
CA GLU A 327 -4.83 22.08 -25.43
C GLU A 327 -4.69 20.97 -26.48
N LYS A 328 -3.94 21.27 -27.55
CA LYS A 328 -3.56 20.26 -28.52
C LYS A 328 -2.70 19.20 -27.82
N PRO A 329 -3.06 17.90 -27.90
CA PRO A 329 -2.28 16.85 -27.26
C PRO A 329 -0.81 16.88 -27.69
N HIS A 330 0.09 16.83 -26.71
CA HIS A 330 1.54 16.79 -26.89
C HIS A 330 2.18 15.83 -25.89
N TYR A 331 3.38 15.32 -26.21
CA TYR A 331 4.11 14.44 -25.30
C TYR A 331 4.52 15.19 -24.03
N ILE A 332 4.47 14.51 -22.88
CA ILE A 332 4.92 15.06 -21.59
C ILE A 332 6.32 14.52 -21.32
N ASP A 333 7.24 15.41 -20.94
CA ASP A 333 8.58 15.02 -20.48
C ASP A 333 8.55 14.42 -19.07
N TYR A 334 9.71 13.96 -18.59
CA TYR A 334 9.87 13.42 -17.26
C TYR A 334 10.64 14.38 -16.34
N GLU A 335 10.48 15.69 -16.52
CA GLU A 335 11.06 16.67 -15.59
C GLU A 335 10.49 16.42 -14.18
N THR A 336 11.39 16.38 -13.19
CA THR A 336 11.09 15.90 -11.84
C THR A 336 9.96 16.67 -11.18
N LYS A 337 10.01 18.00 -11.23
CA LYS A 337 9.04 18.87 -10.54
C LYS A 337 7.66 18.81 -11.19
N SER A 338 7.61 18.84 -12.53
CA SER A 338 6.36 18.75 -13.29
C SER A 338 5.71 17.37 -13.13
N SER A 339 6.51 16.29 -13.15
CA SER A 339 6.04 14.90 -13.04
C SER A 339 5.53 14.55 -11.64
N ALA A 340 6.05 15.22 -10.62
CA ALA A 340 5.56 15.10 -9.24
C ALA A 340 4.22 15.81 -9.00
N ASN A 341 3.73 16.64 -9.93
CA ASN A 341 2.47 17.36 -9.80
C ASN A 341 1.48 16.99 -10.92
N PRO A 342 0.45 16.16 -10.66
CA PRO A 342 -0.47 15.66 -11.69
C PRO A 342 -1.29 16.78 -12.33
N PHE A 343 -1.53 17.89 -11.64
CA PHE A 343 -2.26 19.03 -12.20
C PHE A 343 -1.44 19.79 -13.23
N VAL A 344 -0.11 19.64 -13.21
CA VAL A 344 0.81 20.16 -14.22
C VAL A 344 1.03 19.13 -15.32
N ALA A 345 1.49 17.93 -14.97
CA ALA A 345 1.82 16.88 -15.94
C ALA A 345 0.64 16.56 -16.87
N PHE A 346 -0.58 16.45 -16.31
CA PHE A 346 -1.78 16.04 -17.04
C PHE A 346 -2.76 17.18 -17.28
N PHE A 347 -2.30 18.44 -17.28
CA PHE A 347 -3.17 19.60 -17.49
C PHE A 347 -3.98 19.50 -18.80
N GLN A 348 -3.36 18.97 -19.85
CA GLN A 348 -3.99 18.76 -21.16
C GLN A 348 -5.18 17.78 -21.12
N ILE A 349 -5.25 16.87 -20.14
CA ILE A 349 -6.41 16.00 -19.94
C ILE A 349 -7.51 16.77 -19.21
N PRO A 350 -8.76 16.82 -19.74
CA PRO A 350 -9.88 17.46 -19.05
C PRO A 350 -9.99 16.99 -17.59
N ALA A 351 -10.02 17.94 -16.65
CA ALA A 351 -10.10 17.64 -15.22
C ALA A 351 -11.30 16.75 -14.87
N ARG A 352 -12.45 16.96 -15.54
CA ARG A 352 -13.64 16.10 -15.40
C ARG A 352 -13.36 14.64 -15.75
N SER A 353 -12.58 14.39 -16.80
CA SER A 353 -12.21 13.03 -17.21
C SER A 353 -11.32 12.35 -16.17
N ARG A 354 -10.34 13.09 -15.63
CA ARG A 354 -9.46 12.62 -14.56
C ARG A 354 -10.23 12.31 -13.29
N TYR A 355 -11.09 13.24 -12.84
CA TYR A 355 -11.90 13.00 -11.64
C TYR A 355 -12.86 11.83 -11.82
N GLN A 356 -13.55 11.75 -12.96
CA GLN A 356 -14.46 10.63 -13.22
C GLN A 356 -13.73 9.29 -13.29
N PHE A 357 -12.48 9.24 -13.77
CA PHE A 357 -11.67 8.03 -13.68
C PHE A 357 -11.38 7.65 -12.22
N LEU A 358 -11.04 8.62 -11.35
CA LEU A 358 -10.84 8.36 -9.93
C LEU A 358 -12.14 7.86 -9.26
N LEU A 359 -13.29 8.46 -9.58
CA LEU A 359 -14.61 8.04 -9.07
C LEU A 359 -15.03 6.65 -9.57
N ASP A 360 -14.86 6.36 -10.86
CA ASP A 360 -15.11 5.05 -11.48
C ASP A 360 -14.24 3.93 -10.84
N ASN A 361 -13.18 4.30 -10.12
CA ASN A 361 -12.25 3.41 -9.43
C ASN A 361 -12.14 3.75 -7.93
N SER A 362 -13.13 4.43 -7.34
CA SER A 362 -12.99 5.05 -6.00
C SER A 362 -12.57 4.05 -4.93
N HIS A 363 -13.17 2.86 -4.93
CA HIS A 363 -12.82 1.78 -4.00
C HIS A 363 -11.35 1.35 -4.14
N TYR A 364 -10.88 1.15 -5.36
CA TYR A 364 -9.49 0.82 -5.63
C TYR A 364 -8.55 1.96 -5.20
N ILE A 365 -8.82 3.20 -5.62
CA ILE A 365 -7.95 4.36 -5.31
C ILE A 365 -7.86 4.57 -3.80
N VAL A 366 -8.98 4.51 -3.06
CA VAL A 366 -8.95 4.60 -1.59
C VAL A 366 -8.20 3.42 -0.99
N MET A 367 -8.41 2.20 -1.49
CA MET A 367 -7.67 1.04 -1.03
C MET A 367 -6.16 1.18 -1.23
N THR A 368 -5.69 1.85 -2.31
CA THR A 368 -4.25 2.06 -2.53
C THR A 368 -3.58 2.93 -1.49
N PHE A 369 -4.18 4.00 -1.00
CA PHE A 369 -3.52 4.80 0.05
C PHE A 369 -3.82 4.31 1.48
N ILE A 370 -4.78 3.39 1.64
CA ILE A 370 -5.03 2.69 2.91
C ILE A 370 -4.15 1.44 3.06
N ARG A 371 -3.90 0.68 1.98
CA ARG A 371 -3.10 -0.56 2.01
C ARG A 371 -1.71 -0.46 1.38
N GLY A 372 -1.47 0.53 0.51
CA GLY A 372 -0.49 0.50 -0.59
C GLY A 372 0.98 0.28 -0.24
N PRO A 373 1.92 1.16 -0.63
CA PRO A 373 3.35 0.83 -0.67
C PRO A 373 3.91 0.36 0.69
N VAL A 374 3.19 0.66 1.76
CA VAL A 374 3.58 0.35 3.13
C VAL A 374 3.08 -1.02 3.60
N CYS A 375 2.26 -1.79 2.85
CA CYS A 375 1.79 -3.18 3.10
C CYS A 375 1.17 -3.52 4.47
N ARG A 376 1.83 -3.10 5.53
CA ARG A 376 1.48 -3.10 6.93
C ARG A 376 2.46 -2.17 7.66
N GLY A 377 1.97 -1.22 8.46
CA GLY A 377 2.83 -0.34 9.25
C GLY A 377 2.17 0.96 9.70
N GLN A 378 2.41 1.33 10.96
CA GLN A 378 1.93 2.57 11.59
C GLN A 378 2.25 3.84 10.80
N MET A 379 3.33 3.87 9.99
CA MET A 379 3.78 5.12 9.36
C MET A 379 2.75 5.77 8.45
N ALA A 380 1.99 4.98 7.67
CA ALA A 380 0.91 5.51 6.83
C ALA A 380 -0.44 5.54 7.55
N LEU A 381 -0.66 4.66 8.54
CA LEU A 381 -1.97 4.54 9.18
C LEU A 381 -2.13 5.48 10.38
N ASN A 382 -1.07 6.00 11.00
CA ASN A 382 -1.18 6.80 12.24
C ASN A 382 -1.78 8.19 12.06
N VAL A 383 -2.11 8.54 10.81
CA VAL A 383 -2.74 9.81 10.44
C VAL A 383 -4.23 9.64 10.13
N ILE A 384 -4.84 8.47 10.35
CA ILE A 384 -6.28 8.24 10.16
C ILE A 384 -6.93 7.75 11.45
N HIS A 385 -8.24 8.01 11.59
CA HIS A 385 -9.05 7.48 12.67
C HIS A 385 -9.34 5.99 12.49
N ASP A 386 -9.71 5.31 13.59
CA ASP A 386 -9.93 3.86 13.55
C ASP A 386 -11.16 3.44 12.74
N HIS A 387 -12.16 4.32 12.64
CA HIS A 387 -13.36 4.12 11.84
C HIS A 387 -13.86 5.46 11.31
N PHE A 388 -14.02 5.56 10.00
CA PHE A 388 -14.60 6.73 9.33
C PHE A 388 -15.23 6.35 7.99
N TRP A 389 -16.16 7.18 7.55
CA TRP A 389 -16.79 7.06 6.24
C TRP A 389 -16.26 8.12 5.27
N VAL A 390 -16.14 7.73 4.01
CA VAL A 390 -15.68 8.58 2.91
C VAL A 390 -16.79 8.70 1.88
N MET A 391 -17.13 9.94 1.53
CA MET A 391 -17.96 10.33 0.40
C MET A 391 -17.13 11.18 -0.57
N PHE A 392 -17.66 11.40 -1.77
CA PHE A 392 -17.01 12.21 -2.80
C PHE A 392 -17.89 13.38 -3.21
N GLN A 393 -17.29 14.52 -3.54
CA GLN A 393 -18.04 15.63 -4.14
C GLN A 393 -18.44 15.28 -5.57
N ASP A 394 -19.65 15.65 -5.99
CA ASP A 394 -20.09 15.43 -7.36
C ASP A 394 -19.33 16.37 -8.33
N PRO A 395 -18.80 15.86 -9.46
CA PRO A 395 -18.06 16.66 -10.43
C PRO A 395 -18.82 17.89 -10.97
N ASP A 396 -20.16 17.86 -10.96
CA ASP A 396 -20.99 18.99 -11.41
C ASP A 396 -20.99 20.15 -10.42
N TYR A 397 -20.62 19.90 -9.16
CA TYR A 397 -20.57 20.90 -8.10
C TYR A 397 -19.14 21.31 -7.72
N ASP A 398 -18.12 20.59 -8.20
CA ASP A 398 -16.72 20.90 -7.95
C ASP A 398 -16.24 22.07 -8.82
N LEU A 399 -15.91 23.20 -8.17
CA LEU A 399 -15.48 24.40 -8.87
C LEU A 399 -14.07 24.29 -9.46
N SER A 400 -13.26 23.35 -8.99
CA SER A 400 -11.96 23.06 -9.60
C SER A 400 -12.11 22.38 -10.97
N ILE A 401 -13.23 21.67 -11.19
CA ILE A 401 -13.58 21.04 -12.47
C ILE A 401 -14.23 22.05 -13.42
N SER A 402 -15.24 22.77 -12.94
CA SER A 402 -16.00 23.72 -13.78
C SER A 402 -15.23 25.01 -14.10
N GLN A 403 -14.19 25.34 -13.32
CA GLN A 403 -13.28 26.44 -13.58
C GLN A 403 -11.82 25.94 -13.64
N PRO A 404 -11.42 25.21 -14.70
CA PRO A 404 -10.12 24.54 -14.75
C PRO A 404 -8.91 25.48 -14.65
N GLY A 405 -9.07 26.76 -15.06
CA GLY A 405 -8.05 27.78 -14.85
C GLY A 405 -7.75 28.08 -13.38
N PHE A 406 -8.60 27.67 -12.43
CA PHE A 406 -8.33 27.76 -10.99
C PHE A 406 -7.14 26.89 -10.60
N LEU A 407 -7.12 25.62 -11.02
CA LEU A 407 -6.03 24.69 -10.71
C LEU A 407 -4.70 25.21 -11.25
N MET A 408 -4.68 25.75 -12.46
CA MET A 408 -3.48 26.37 -13.04
C MET A 408 -3.05 27.66 -12.38
N ARG A 409 -3.92 28.40 -11.69
CA ARG A 409 -3.48 29.53 -10.86
C ARG A 409 -2.97 29.10 -9.49
N GLN A 410 -3.21 27.84 -9.11
CA GLN A 410 -2.90 27.30 -7.80
C GLN A 410 -1.87 26.17 -7.86
N TYR A 411 -1.28 25.86 -9.03
CA TYR A 411 -0.42 24.69 -9.18
C TYR A 411 0.76 24.69 -8.19
N ASP A 412 1.36 25.86 -7.92
CA ASP A 412 2.42 26.01 -6.93
C ASP A 412 1.97 25.70 -5.50
N ASN A 413 0.71 26.01 -5.17
CA ASN A 413 0.11 25.68 -3.87
C ASN A 413 -0.35 24.21 -3.80
N LEU A 414 -0.55 23.57 -4.94
CA LEU A 414 -0.91 22.16 -5.10
C LEU A 414 0.32 21.23 -5.15
N SER A 415 1.53 21.78 -5.08
CA SER A 415 2.76 20.99 -4.96
C SER A 415 2.75 20.10 -3.72
N MET A 416 3.39 18.93 -3.85
CA MET A 416 3.42 17.88 -2.85
C MET A 416 4.88 17.53 -2.50
N PRO A 417 5.16 17.06 -1.28
CA PRO A 417 6.52 16.73 -0.83
C PRO A 417 7.05 15.40 -1.41
N ILE A 418 6.91 15.20 -2.72
CA ILE A 418 7.21 13.94 -3.42
C ILE A 418 8.14 14.12 -4.62
N GLU A 419 8.71 15.33 -4.83
CA GLU A 419 9.67 15.57 -5.91
C GLU A 419 10.93 14.68 -5.76
N THR A 420 11.40 14.47 -4.53
CA THR A 420 12.60 13.66 -4.22
C THR A 420 12.42 12.79 -2.98
N SER A 421 12.95 11.56 -3.00
CA SER A 421 13.02 10.66 -1.82
C SER A 421 14.16 10.97 -0.83
N THR A 422 15.06 11.90 -1.17
CA THR A 422 16.15 12.37 -0.31
C THR A 422 16.03 13.88 -0.14
N GLN A 423 15.30 14.28 0.89
CA GLN A 423 15.14 15.69 1.26
C GLN A 423 16.19 16.09 2.30
N ASN A 424 16.58 17.36 2.31
CA ASN A 424 17.50 17.88 3.33
C ASN A 424 16.81 17.88 4.70
N ILE A 425 17.52 17.53 5.77
CA ILE A 425 16.92 17.50 7.11
C ILE A 425 16.32 18.86 7.52
N LEU A 426 16.89 19.96 7.04
CA LEU A 426 16.37 21.32 7.27
C LEU A 426 15.01 21.55 6.58
N GLU A 427 14.74 20.88 5.45
CA GLU A 427 13.46 20.94 4.75
C GLU A 427 12.36 20.20 5.51
N THR A 428 12.70 19.21 6.34
CA THR A 428 11.76 18.47 7.21
C THR A 428 11.01 19.38 8.19
N PHE A 429 11.67 20.43 8.66
CA PHE A 429 11.13 21.36 9.66
C PHE A 429 10.56 22.64 9.04
N SER A 430 10.55 22.74 7.71
CA SER A 430 9.92 23.85 7.02
C SER A 430 8.40 23.75 7.13
N ASP A 431 7.73 24.90 7.19
CA ASP A 431 6.29 25.02 7.07
C ASP A 431 5.86 25.36 5.63
N ASP A 432 6.74 25.23 4.65
CA ASP A 432 6.45 25.61 3.25
C ASP A 432 5.22 24.86 2.69
N TYR A 433 5.18 23.53 2.82
CA TYR A 433 4.03 22.74 2.37
C TYR A 433 2.75 23.03 3.14
N ARG A 434 2.86 23.36 4.43
CA ARG A 434 1.72 23.81 5.24
C ARG A 434 1.17 25.14 4.71
N LYS A 435 2.04 26.13 4.47
CA LYS A 435 1.65 27.44 3.94
C LYS A 435 1.04 27.33 2.54
N ARG A 436 1.60 26.49 1.67
CA ARG A 436 1.03 26.18 0.34
C ARG A 436 -0.36 25.59 0.46
N TYR A 437 -0.54 24.60 1.33
CA TYR A 437 -1.85 24.02 1.62
C TYR A 437 -2.84 25.08 2.13
N GLU A 438 -2.45 25.90 3.11
CA GLU A 438 -3.29 26.97 3.67
C GLU A 438 -3.71 27.97 2.58
N HIS A 439 -2.77 28.44 1.76
CA HIS A 439 -3.06 29.35 0.64
C HIS A 439 -4.02 28.73 -0.40
N TYR A 440 -3.81 27.46 -0.77
CA TYR A 440 -4.73 26.75 -1.66
C TYR A 440 -6.12 26.66 -1.05
N PHE A 441 -6.22 26.22 0.19
CA PHE A 441 -7.49 26.01 0.87
C PHE A 441 -8.25 27.33 1.02
N GLU A 442 -7.58 28.42 1.39
CA GLU A 442 -8.18 29.76 1.41
C GLU A 442 -8.68 30.20 0.02
N ALA A 443 -7.89 29.99 -1.03
CA ALA A 443 -8.28 30.32 -2.40
C ALA A 443 -9.51 29.52 -2.84
N LYS A 444 -9.56 28.23 -2.50
CA LYS A 444 -10.71 27.35 -2.70
C LYS A 444 -11.93 27.86 -1.93
N GLN A 445 -11.81 28.20 -0.66
CA GLN A 445 -12.92 28.74 0.14
C GLN A 445 -13.46 30.06 -0.46
N LYS A 446 -12.57 30.96 -0.92
CA LYS A 446 -12.95 32.22 -1.62
C LYS A 446 -13.70 31.93 -2.92
N LEU A 447 -13.25 30.95 -3.70
CA LEU A 447 -13.93 30.52 -4.93
C LEU A 447 -15.35 30.01 -4.63
N TYR A 448 -15.50 29.12 -3.65
CA TYR A 448 -16.81 28.60 -3.26
C TYR A 448 -17.69 29.70 -2.65
N ASN A 449 -17.14 30.69 -1.95
CA ASN A 449 -17.91 31.82 -1.38
C ASN A 449 -18.59 32.65 -2.45
N LYS A 450 -17.85 32.90 -3.54
CA LYS A 450 -18.36 33.70 -4.65
C LYS A 450 -19.45 32.97 -5.43
N ASN A 451 -19.32 31.65 -5.57
CA ASN A 451 -20.15 30.87 -6.49
C ASN A 451 -21.31 30.13 -5.81
N TYR A 452 -21.19 29.83 -4.52
CA TYR A 452 -22.23 29.19 -3.71
C TYR A 452 -22.46 30.00 -2.44
N PRO A 453 -22.96 31.26 -2.51
CA PRO A 453 -23.11 32.11 -1.33
C PRO A 453 -24.05 31.53 -0.27
N ASP A 454 -25.02 30.72 -0.68
CA ASP A 454 -25.99 30.06 0.22
C ASP A 454 -25.55 28.67 0.68
N GLY A 455 -24.29 28.29 0.40
CA GLY A 455 -23.75 26.97 0.68
C GLY A 455 -24.07 25.93 -0.41
N ILE A 456 -23.57 24.72 -0.22
CA ILE A 456 -23.81 23.57 -1.09
C ILE A 456 -24.78 22.61 -0.41
N GLY A 457 -25.66 22.00 -1.20
CA GLY A 457 -26.67 21.09 -0.70
C GLY A 457 -26.28 19.64 -0.94
N LEU A 458 -27.12 18.72 -0.47
CA LEU A 458 -26.89 17.28 -0.54
C LEU A 458 -26.69 16.79 -1.99
N GLU A 459 -27.26 17.49 -2.97
CA GLU A 459 -27.09 17.24 -4.40
C GLU A 459 -25.63 17.29 -4.89
N SER A 460 -24.74 17.91 -4.11
CA SER A 460 -23.32 18.01 -4.41
C SER A 460 -22.48 16.84 -3.92
N ILE A 461 -23.09 15.80 -3.33
CA ILE A 461 -22.44 14.52 -3.06
C ILE A 461 -22.56 13.64 -4.30
N TRP A 462 -21.48 12.97 -4.71
CA TRP A 462 -21.52 12.06 -5.84
C TRP A 462 -22.37 10.83 -5.49
N LYS A 463 -23.42 10.59 -6.28
CA LYS A 463 -24.40 9.52 -6.04
C LYS A 463 -24.01 8.15 -6.61
N GLY A 464 -22.95 8.08 -7.42
CA GLY A 464 -22.66 6.92 -8.27
C GLY A 464 -23.45 6.95 -9.59
N ASN A 465 -22.82 6.48 -10.66
CA ASN A 465 -23.39 6.45 -12.01
C ASN A 465 -23.89 5.05 -12.41
N LYS A 466 -23.36 4.00 -11.80
CA LYS A 466 -23.68 2.59 -12.08
C LYS A 466 -23.60 1.72 -10.82
N ALA A 467 -24.04 0.47 -10.92
CA ALA A 467 -24.15 -0.45 -9.77
C ALA A 467 -22.80 -0.76 -9.11
N GLU A 468 -21.73 -0.81 -9.90
CA GLU A 468 -20.40 -1.19 -9.43
C GLU A 468 -19.73 -0.05 -8.65
N ASP A 469 -20.15 1.20 -8.88
CA ASP A 469 -19.56 2.38 -8.25
C ASP A 469 -19.67 2.33 -6.71
N ALA A 470 -18.70 2.96 -6.05
CA ALA A 470 -18.65 3.07 -4.60
C ALA A 470 -18.66 4.54 -4.16
N PRO A 471 -19.84 5.20 -4.20
CA PRO A 471 -19.98 6.61 -3.78
C PRO A 471 -19.77 6.82 -2.27
N LEU A 472 -19.81 5.74 -1.50
CA LEU A 472 -19.56 5.75 -0.06
C LEU A 472 -18.72 4.54 0.33
N LEU A 473 -17.68 4.78 1.12
CA LEU A 473 -16.76 3.77 1.61
C LEU A 473 -16.63 3.83 3.13
N THR A 474 -16.45 2.68 3.76
CA THR A 474 -16.05 2.55 5.16
C THR A 474 -14.59 2.16 5.25
N VAL A 475 -13.82 2.86 6.07
CA VAL A 475 -12.44 2.52 6.40
C VAL A 475 -12.36 2.09 7.86
N TYR A 476 -11.78 0.93 8.10
CA TYR A 476 -11.40 0.46 9.44
C TYR A 476 -9.88 0.34 9.54
N ARG A 477 -9.31 0.91 10.60
CA ARG A 477 -7.91 0.72 10.99
C ARG A 477 -7.84 -0.37 12.06
N HIS A 478 -7.02 -1.37 11.80
CA HIS A 478 -6.70 -2.48 12.71
C HIS A 478 -5.28 -2.29 13.24
N PHE A 479 -5.05 -1.15 13.90
CA PHE A 479 -3.74 -0.68 14.35
C PHE A 479 -2.71 -0.58 13.21
N ASP A 480 -1.98 -1.66 12.89
CA ASP A 480 -0.93 -1.73 11.85
C ASP A 480 -1.43 -2.04 10.44
N SER A 481 -2.70 -2.37 10.29
CA SER A 481 -3.33 -2.65 8.99
C SER A 481 -4.67 -1.93 8.87
N ALA A 482 -5.27 -1.95 7.67
CA ALA A 482 -6.58 -1.34 7.47
C ALA A 482 -7.36 -2.03 6.35
N SER A 483 -8.68 -1.88 6.40
CA SER A 483 -9.61 -2.42 5.41
C SER A 483 -10.54 -1.35 4.88
N VAL A 484 -10.84 -1.41 3.59
CA VAL A 484 -11.74 -0.50 2.88
C VAL A 484 -12.89 -1.31 2.32
N HIS A 485 -14.11 -0.93 2.70
CA HIS A 485 -15.34 -1.63 2.34
C HIS A 485 -16.28 -0.69 1.61
N LYS A 486 -17.05 -1.23 0.65
CA LYS A 486 -18.10 -0.48 -0.03
C LYS A 486 -19.31 -0.33 0.91
N GLY A 487 -19.83 0.90 1.03
CA GLY A 487 -21.01 1.22 1.84
C GLY A 487 -20.71 1.72 3.25
N VAL A 488 -21.77 1.87 4.05
CA VAL A 488 -21.80 2.38 5.43
C VAL A 488 -21.85 1.22 6.42
N LEU A 489 -20.67 0.73 6.82
CA LEU A 489 -20.55 -0.35 7.79
C LEU A 489 -20.26 0.21 9.20
N GLY A 490 -20.77 -0.47 10.22
CA GLY A 490 -20.62 -0.08 11.61
C GLY A 490 -21.60 0.99 12.08
N GLU A 491 -21.34 1.51 13.28
CA GLU A 491 -22.08 2.62 13.86
C GLU A 491 -21.81 3.95 13.14
N LEU A 492 -22.51 5.02 13.54
CA LEU A 492 -22.23 6.36 13.03
C LEU A 492 -20.81 6.80 13.44
N PRO A 493 -19.84 6.94 12.50
CA PRO A 493 -18.46 7.17 12.87
C PRO A 493 -18.25 8.54 13.51
N ARG A 494 -17.15 8.67 14.25
CA ARG A 494 -16.72 9.95 14.84
C ARG A 494 -16.56 11.01 13.75
N THR A 495 -15.79 10.70 12.70
CA THR A 495 -15.46 11.61 11.59
C THR A 495 -15.98 11.11 10.25
N MET A 496 -16.11 12.04 9.29
CA MET A 496 -16.49 11.75 7.92
C MET A 496 -15.74 12.65 6.96
N TRP A 497 -15.38 12.12 5.80
CA TRP A 497 -14.69 12.88 4.76
C TRP A 497 -15.59 13.08 3.55
N VAL A 498 -15.60 14.29 3.00
CA VAL A 498 -16.08 14.55 1.64
C VAL A 498 -14.87 14.95 0.80
N ILE A 499 -14.46 14.06 -0.11
CA ILE A 499 -13.26 14.24 -0.93
C ILE A 499 -13.64 14.81 -2.30
N ASP A 500 -13.09 15.99 -2.62
CA ASP A 500 -13.22 16.60 -3.93
C ASP A 500 -12.06 16.22 -4.87
N TYR A 501 -12.09 16.69 -6.11
CA TYR A 501 -11.12 16.26 -7.12
C TYR A 501 -9.65 16.55 -6.74
N PRO A 502 -9.26 17.79 -6.40
CA PRO A 502 -7.85 18.09 -6.18
C PRO A 502 -7.33 17.43 -4.91
N GLN A 503 -8.18 17.24 -3.90
CA GLN A 503 -7.83 16.46 -2.72
C GLN A 503 -7.61 14.98 -3.08
N PHE A 504 -8.50 14.37 -3.87
CA PHE A 504 -8.40 12.93 -4.19
C PHE A 504 -7.10 12.59 -4.92
N GLU A 505 -6.75 13.37 -5.94
CA GLU A 505 -5.53 13.16 -6.74
C GLU A 505 -4.26 13.46 -5.92
N ARG A 506 -4.28 14.47 -5.03
CA ARG A 506 -3.15 14.74 -4.11
C ARG A 506 -2.93 13.64 -3.10
N ILE A 507 -4.01 13.07 -2.53
CA ILE A 507 -3.90 11.93 -1.61
C ILE A 507 -3.21 10.76 -2.35
N TYR A 508 -3.69 10.43 -3.55
CA TYR A 508 -3.11 9.36 -4.35
C TYR A 508 -1.63 9.59 -4.66
N TYR A 509 -1.25 10.76 -5.17
CA TYR A 509 0.14 11.03 -5.51
C TYR A 509 1.05 11.07 -4.29
N SER A 510 0.60 11.64 -3.18
CA SER A 510 1.42 11.76 -1.97
C SER A 510 1.66 10.42 -1.28
N LEU A 511 0.66 9.52 -1.23
CA LEU A 511 0.76 8.24 -0.50
C LEU A 511 1.03 7.01 -1.38
N VAL A 512 0.88 7.14 -2.69
CA VAL A 512 0.98 6.00 -3.62
C VAL A 512 2.07 6.28 -4.63
N ALA A 513 1.79 7.07 -5.67
CA ALA A 513 2.73 7.27 -6.77
C ALA A 513 4.07 7.88 -6.31
N GLY A 514 4.05 8.81 -5.36
CA GLY A 514 5.24 9.52 -4.88
C GLY A 514 5.83 8.99 -3.58
N TYR A 515 5.14 8.09 -2.88
CA TYR A 515 5.63 7.56 -1.61
C TYR A 515 6.71 6.51 -1.84
N ASP A 516 7.78 6.60 -1.06
CA ASP A 516 8.94 5.72 -1.18
C ASP A 516 9.36 5.21 0.21
N VAL A 517 9.15 3.92 0.44
CA VAL A 517 9.55 3.22 1.67
C VAL A 517 11.07 3.17 1.86
N PHE A 518 11.85 3.34 0.78
CA PHE A 518 13.31 3.36 0.81
C PHE A 518 13.88 4.78 1.05
N GLY A 519 13.02 5.80 1.03
CA GLY A 519 13.35 7.21 1.26
C GLY A 519 13.81 7.50 2.69
N ASN A 520 14.38 8.70 2.90
CA ASN A 520 14.88 9.13 4.20
C ASN A 520 13.76 9.63 5.15
N ILE A 521 14.11 9.86 6.42
CA ILE A 521 13.21 10.38 7.45
C ILE A 521 12.50 11.67 7.02
N SER A 522 13.20 12.54 6.28
CA SER A 522 12.66 13.82 5.82
C SER A 522 11.47 13.62 4.87
N HIS A 523 11.65 12.77 3.86
CA HIS A 523 10.59 12.34 2.94
C HIS A 523 9.39 11.76 3.69
N GLN A 524 9.64 10.78 4.56
CA GLN A 524 8.57 10.09 5.29
C GLN A 524 7.80 11.05 6.23
N THR A 525 8.51 11.96 6.89
CA THR A 525 7.90 12.94 7.82
C THR A 525 7.09 14.00 7.08
N ASN A 526 7.61 14.53 5.98
CA ASN A 526 6.92 15.57 5.21
C ASN A 526 5.65 15.03 4.55
N ILE A 527 5.67 13.81 4.01
CA ILE A 527 4.44 13.16 3.52
C ILE A 527 3.43 12.97 4.65
N ARG A 528 3.88 12.53 5.82
CA ARG A 528 2.99 12.35 6.98
C ARG A 528 2.32 13.65 7.39
N ARG A 529 3.09 14.74 7.56
CA ARG A 529 2.56 16.08 7.89
C ARG A 529 1.58 16.56 6.81
N TYR A 530 1.92 16.35 5.55
CA TYR A 530 1.04 16.74 4.43
C TYR A 530 -0.27 15.95 4.42
N MET A 531 -0.25 14.68 4.83
CA MET A 531 -1.45 13.87 4.95
C MET A 531 -2.40 14.31 6.05
N ASP A 532 -1.90 14.81 7.18
CA ASP A 532 -2.77 15.39 8.20
C ASP A 532 -3.58 16.57 7.63
N PHE A 533 -2.97 17.40 6.77
CA PHE A 533 -3.68 18.48 6.09
C PHE A 533 -4.72 17.96 5.10
N LEU A 534 -4.38 16.95 4.31
CA LEU A 534 -5.32 16.37 3.34
C LEU A 534 -6.47 15.63 4.03
N ARG A 535 -6.25 14.97 5.16
CA ARG A 535 -7.34 14.42 5.98
C ARG A 535 -8.26 15.53 6.50
N MET A 536 -7.66 16.54 7.15
CA MET A 536 -8.41 17.69 7.66
C MET A 536 -9.24 18.35 6.57
N GLU A 537 -8.72 18.48 5.35
CA GLU A 537 -9.47 19.03 4.23
C GLU A 537 -10.78 18.27 3.98
N GLY A 538 -10.76 16.94 4.05
CA GLY A 538 -11.95 16.10 3.82
C GLY A 538 -12.99 16.24 4.92
N GLU A 539 -12.52 16.31 6.16
CA GLU A 539 -13.34 16.54 7.35
C GLU A 539 -13.96 17.94 7.34
N LEU A 540 -13.17 18.95 6.97
CA LEU A 540 -13.62 20.34 6.82
C LEU A 540 -14.63 20.48 5.66
N ASN A 541 -14.42 19.78 4.54
CA ASN A 541 -15.38 19.73 3.44
C ASN A 541 -16.72 19.14 3.92
N PHE A 542 -16.71 18.07 4.72
CA PHE A 542 -17.93 17.50 5.33
C PHE A 542 -18.63 18.52 6.24
N LEU A 543 -17.88 19.25 7.08
CA LEU A 543 -18.46 20.27 7.97
C LEU A 543 -19.18 21.39 7.22
N THR A 544 -18.89 21.62 5.93
CA THR A 544 -19.62 22.63 5.14
C THR A 544 -21.12 22.33 4.97
N TYR A 545 -21.52 21.06 5.11
CA TYR A 545 -22.93 20.63 5.08
C TYR A 545 -23.63 20.76 6.43
N MET A 546 -22.89 20.91 7.53
CA MET A 546 -23.42 21.02 8.89
C MET A 546 -23.81 22.46 9.22
N PRO A 547 -24.75 22.69 10.17
CA PRO A 547 -25.10 24.03 10.64
C PRO A 547 -23.89 24.78 11.16
N LYS A 548 -23.76 26.04 10.72
CA LYS A 548 -22.59 26.90 10.96
C LYS A 548 -22.18 26.97 12.44
N ASN A 549 -23.16 27.09 13.34
CA ASN A 549 -22.96 27.25 14.78
C ASN A 549 -22.46 25.97 15.47
N GLU A 550 -22.52 24.81 14.82
CA GLU A 550 -22.09 23.52 15.39
C GLU A 550 -20.74 23.04 14.86
N ARG A 551 -20.27 23.59 13.73
CA ARG A 551 -19.09 23.07 13.03
C ARG A 551 -17.84 23.05 13.90
N LEU A 552 -17.59 24.13 14.65
CA LEU A 552 -16.39 24.26 15.50
C LEU A 552 -16.39 23.23 16.63
N GLU A 553 -17.49 23.11 17.36
CA GLU A 553 -17.60 22.13 18.45
C GLU A 553 -17.55 20.70 17.93
N MET A 554 -18.16 20.43 16.77
CA MET A 554 -18.05 19.13 16.09
C MET A 554 -16.58 18.83 15.73
N PHE A 555 -15.86 19.77 15.14
CA PHE A 555 -14.44 19.60 14.84
C PHE A 555 -13.60 19.36 16.11
N LYS A 556 -13.78 20.18 17.16
CA LYS A 556 -13.07 19.99 18.44
C LYS A 556 -13.34 18.61 19.06
N SER A 557 -14.57 18.11 18.92
CA SER A 557 -14.94 16.77 19.39
C SER A 557 -14.19 15.65 18.67
N TRP A 558 -13.64 15.88 17.47
CA TRP A 558 -12.85 14.93 16.70
C TRP A 558 -11.38 14.89 17.12
N TYR A 559 -10.88 15.99 17.68
CA TYR A 559 -9.47 16.22 18.03
C TYR A 559 -9.26 16.47 19.53
N ILE A 560 -9.90 15.66 20.37
CA ILE A 560 -9.73 15.73 21.82
C ILE A 560 -8.25 15.54 22.17
N GLY A 561 -7.68 16.48 22.93
CA GLY A 561 -6.28 16.46 23.36
C GLY A 561 -5.28 17.06 22.36
N ASP A 562 -5.73 17.56 21.21
CA ASP A 562 -4.89 18.33 20.28
C ASP A 562 -5.00 19.83 20.60
N ASP A 563 -3.97 20.41 21.24
CA ASP A 563 -3.99 21.80 21.70
C ASP A 563 -4.30 22.79 20.56
N TRP A 564 -3.73 22.57 19.37
CA TRP A 564 -3.98 23.43 18.21
C TRP A 564 -5.47 23.44 17.84
N ALA A 565 -6.11 22.27 17.75
CA ALA A 565 -7.53 22.17 17.44
C ALA A 565 -8.42 22.75 18.55
N GLN A 566 -8.06 22.52 19.82
CA GLN A 566 -8.82 22.99 20.97
C GLN A 566 -8.77 24.53 21.12
N ASP A 567 -7.66 25.17 20.75
CA ASP A 567 -7.47 26.62 20.81
C ASP A 567 -8.16 27.39 19.65
N LEU A 568 -8.67 26.68 18.63
CA LEU A 568 -9.39 27.33 17.53
C LEU A 568 -10.63 28.08 18.03
N THR A 569 -10.74 29.35 17.63
CA THR A 569 -11.94 30.19 17.86
C THR A 569 -12.88 30.18 16.66
N GLN A 570 -12.37 29.79 15.49
CA GLN A 570 -13.13 29.64 14.24
C GLN A 570 -12.42 28.61 13.35
N LEU A 571 -13.19 27.92 12.50
CA LEU A 571 -12.64 27.00 11.52
C LEU A 571 -12.17 27.74 10.26
N PRO A 572 -11.16 27.21 9.55
CA PRO A 572 -10.66 27.79 8.29
C PRO A 572 -11.59 27.53 7.08
N ILE A 573 -12.87 27.26 7.33
CA ILE A 573 -13.90 27.10 6.30
C ILE A 573 -14.84 28.29 6.29
N SER A 574 -15.53 28.45 5.17
CA SER A 574 -16.48 29.55 5.01
C SER A 574 -17.56 29.62 6.10
N ASN A 575 -17.92 30.86 6.43
CA ASN A 575 -19.01 31.22 7.32
C ASN A 575 -20.42 31.17 6.67
N ARG A 576 -20.55 30.53 5.51
CA ARG A 576 -21.83 30.31 4.82
C ARG A 576 -22.77 29.43 5.65
N ALA A 577 -24.07 29.72 5.55
CA ALA A 577 -25.10 28.81 6.07
C ALA A 577 -25.03 27.44 5.37
N ALA A 578 -25.51 26.39 6.04
CA ALA A 578 -25.74 25.12 5.38
C ALA A 578 -26.98 25.24 4.48
N LYS A 579 -26.89 24.74 3.25
CA LYS A 579 -28.06 24.68 2.34
C LYS A 579 -28.99 23.51 2.66
N VAL A 580 -28.52 22.56 3.48
CA VAL A 580 -29.30 21.41 3.92
C VAL A 580 -30.32 21.85 4.97
N ASN A 581 -31.60 21.59 4.71
CA ASN A 581 -32.69 21.86 5.65
C ASN A 581 -32.87 20.67 6.59
N PHE A 582 -32.41 20.80 7.82
CA PHE A 582 -32.54 19.77 8.85
C PHE A 582 -33.90 19.79 9.54
N SER A 583 -34.32 18.63 10.04
CA SER A 583 -35.59 18.42 10.75
C SER A 583 -35.41 17.83 12.16
N SER A 584 -34.21 17.32 12.49
CA SER A 584 -33.85 16.93 13.86
C SER A 584 -32.65 17.73 14.36
N SER A 585 -32.37 17.64 15.66
CA SER A 585 -31.15 18.17 16.27
C SER A 585 -29.90 17.31 16.00
N HIS A 586 -30.07 16.12 15.42
CA HIS A 586 -28.99 15.20 15.10
C HIS A 586 -28.53 15.36 13.65
N HIS A 587 -28.08 16.56 13.33
CA HIS A 587 -27.77 17.00 11.97
C HIS A 587 -26.80 16.07 11.22
N LYS A 588 -25.79 15.53 11.93
CA LYS A 588 -24.83 14.60 11.33
C LYS A 588 -25.51 13.33 10.82
N GLY A 589 -26.23 12.61 11.68
CA GLY A 589 -26.93 11.39 11.29
C GLY A 589 -28.03 11.66 10.26
N GLU A 590 -28.82 12.72 10.45
CA GLU A 590 -29.87 13.09 9.50
C GLU A 590 -29.33 13.37 8.09
N PHE A 591 -28.20 14.08 7.97
CA PHE A 591 -27.54 14.29 6.67
C PHE A 591 -27.18 12.97 6.00
N ILE A 592 -26.54 12.06 6.75
CA ILE A 592 -26.02 10.81 6.20
C ILE A 592 -27.16 9.87 5.83
N GLU A 593 -28.18 9.76 6.68
CA GLU A 593 -29.39 8.98 6.39
C GLU A 593 -30.08 9.49 5.14
N ARG A 594 -30.15 10.81 4.94
CA ARG A 594 -30.69 11.38 3.69
C ARG A 594 -29.81 11.05 2.49
N VAL A 595 -28.48 11.10 2.62
CA VAL A 595 -27.56 10.71 1.54
C VAL A 595 -27.78 9.24 1.17
N VAL A 596 -27.72 8.34 2.15
CA VAL A 596 -27.79 6.89 1.94
C VAL A 596 -29.19 6.45 1.48
N ASN A 597 -30.25 6.92 2.12
CA ASN A 597 -31.59 6.42 1.84
C ASN A 597 -32.26 7.08 0.64
N LYS A 598 -31.86 8.31 0.27
CA LYS A 598 -32.60 9.13 -0.72
C LYS A 598 -31.78 9.61 -1.91
N HIS A 599 -30.45 9.71 -1.81
CA HIS A 599 -29.64 10.37 -2.84
C HIS A 599 -28.71 9.44 -3.60
N ILE A 600 -27.98 8.56 -2.91
CA ILE A 600 -27.12 7.60 -3.60
C ILE A 600 -27.94 6.67 -4.49
N LEU A 601 -27.33 6.23 -5.58
CA LEU A 601 -28.00 5.40 -6.55
C LEU A 601 -28.31 4.02 -5.94
N LYS A 602 -29.60 3.65 -5.89
CA LYS A 602 -30.06 2.38 -5.28
C LYS A 602 -29.39 1.14 -5.86
N SER A 603 -29.03 1.15 -7.15
CA SER A 603 -28.36 0.01 -7.78
C SER A 603 -26.95 -0.24 -7.26
N THR A 604 -26.36 0.69 -6.49
CA THR A 604 -25.07 0.45 -5.82
C THR A 604 -25.17 -0.57 -4.69
N GLY A 605 -26.38 -0.87 -4.19
CA GLY A 605 -26.61 -1.81 -3.11
C GLY A 605 -26.14 -1.30 -1.74
N ILE A 606 -25.78 -0.03 -1.61
CA ILE A 606 -25.35 0.56 -0.35
C ILE A 606 -26.57 0.81 0.53
N VAL A 607 -26.58 0.16 1.68
CA VAL A 607 -27.56 0.29 2.77
C VAL A 607 -26.81 0.32 4.10
N PHE A 608 -27.47 0.81 5.15
CA PHE A 608 -26.92 0.77 6.50
C PHE A 608 -26.73 -0.67 7.01
N ASP A 609 -25.71 -0.85 7.83
CA ASP A 609 -25.42 -2.08 8.57
C ASP A 609 -26.57 -2.41 9.53
N ASP A 610 -27.26 -3.53 9.28
CA ASP A 610 -28.44 -3.95 10.02
C ASP A 610 -28.13 -4.46 11.44
N ILE A 611 -26.85 -4.70 11.74
CA ILE A 611 -26.38 -5.18 13.04
C ILE A 611 -25.82 -4.02 13.87
N ASN A 612 -25.07 -3.10 13.26
CA ASN A 612 -24.26 -2.13 13.99
C ASN A 612 -24.75 -0.68 13.87
N TYR A 613 -25.59 -0.35 12.89
CA TYR A 613 -26.10 1.02 12.74
C TYR A 613 -27.43 1.20 13.47
N TYR A 614 -27.50 2.25 14.28
CA TYR A 614 -28.70 2.65 15.00
C TYR A 614 -28.95 4.14 14.75
N SER A 615 -30.16 4.45 14.30
CA SER A 615 -30.63 5.81 14.08
C SER A 615 -30.84 6.53 15.42
N GLU A 616 -30.98 7.85 15.38
CA GLU A 616 -31.27 8.62 16.59
C GLU A 616 -32.54 8.10 17.30
N GLY A 617 -32.38 7.70 18.57
CA GLY A 617 -33.47 7.18 19.39
C GLY A 617 -33.66 5.66 19.33
N GLU A 618 -32.96 4.95 18.44
CA GLU A 618 -32.92 3.49 18.46
C GLU A 618 -32.01 2.98 19.57
N ILE A 619 -32.42 1.88 20.23
CA ILE A 619 -31.67 1.27 21.33
C ILE A 619 -30.93 0.05 20.77
N PRO A 620 -29.58 0.03 20.82
CA PRO A 620 -28.83 -1.15 20.45
C PRO A 620 -29.26 -2.37 21.29
N PRO A 621 -29.36 -3.58 20.69
CA PRO A 621 -29.65 -4.79 21.42
C PRO A 621 -28.56 -5.02 22.46
N GLN A 622 -28.96 -5.54 23.63
CA GLN A 622 -27.97 -5.93 24.63
C GLN A 622 -27.14 -7.08 24.10
N MET A 623 -25.83 -6.86 23.99
CA MET A 623 -24.89 -7.92 23.61
C MET A 623 -25.01 -9.08 24.60
N PRO A 624 -25.14 -10.33 24.11
CA PRO A 624 -25.25 -11.47 24.99
C PRO A 624 -23.98 -11.58 25.85
N THR A 625 -24.16 -11.75 27.16
CA THR A 625 -23.06 -11.91 28.12
C THR A 625 -22.46 -13.32 28.09
N VAL A 626 -23.10 -14.24 27.37
CA VAL A 626 -22.66 -15.64 27.21
C VAL A 626 -22.81 -16.03 25.74
N PHE A 627 -21.72 -16.53 25.16
CA PHE A 627 -21.74 -17.12 23.82
C PHE A 627 -22.23 -18.57 23.94
N GLN A 628 -23.47 -18.86 23.53
CA GLN A 628 -23.96 -20.24 23.44
C GLN A 628 -23.69 -20.76 22.03
N ASN A 629 -22.74 -21.68 21.89
CA ASN A 629 -22.58 -22.44 20.65
C ASN A 629 -23.74 -23.43 20.54
N HIS A 630 -24.53 -23.32 19.47
CA HIS A 630 -25.52 -24.32 19.08
C HIS A 630 -24.89 -25.42 18.23
#